data_AF-A0A108F1E7-F1
#
_entry.id   AF-A0A108F1E7-F1
#
_cell.length_a   1.000
_cell.length_b   1.000
_cell.length_c   1.000
_cell.angle_alpha   90.00
_cell.angle_beta   90.00
_cell.angle_gamma   90.00
#
_symmetry.space_group_name_H-M   'P 1'
#
loop_
_entity.id
_entity.type
_entity.pdbx_description
1 polymer ?
#
loop_
_entity_poly.entity_id
_entity_poly.type
_entity_poly.pdbx_seq_one_letter_code
_entity_poly.pdbx_strand_id
1 'polypeptide(L)'
;MTRTFAHRAARAVRAPALAAACALLLAACGGHDAPVASAASGAPGADQVARGRYLVKAADCAACHTAKDGAPFAGGAPLESPFGTFYGSNITPDKAHGIGNWSADDFYAALHDGKAPGKRLYPSMPYTSYRQLTRADTDAMYAYLKTVKPVAQENRAHELKFPYNLRFGMAFWDMAFLKDSLPDASTGQSADWQRGRYLAGALGHCAECHTPRAFTGQLDGAKPFAGAALGRVAAPDITPAGLAARGWTGTDLQTFFGVGIAPQGSAFGEMYPVVHLSTQYMTKDDLRALSVYLLGDTPPAPQPVKPVSADAAQLAAGRSVYLAVCAGCHGFNGEGKPHVAVPMNGNSTLRQGDARNLLVAMLDGIDEQKFAGFENLQPMPGFAHTLSDDELAQLANYLRATWGGQPASVTPADVKAMRL
;
A
#
# COMPACT_ATOMS: atom_id res chain seq x y z
N MET A 1 95.23 36.40 -27.85
CA MET A 1 94.54 35.20 -28.35
C MET A 1 93.83 34.55 -27.19
N THR A 2 92.56 34.18 -27.38
CA THR A 2 91.70 33.39 -26.46
C THR A 2 91.57 33.94 -25.03
N ARG A 3 90.51 34.72 -24.82
CA ARG A 3 90.15 35.39 -23.56
C ARG A 3 89.74 34.39 -22.46
N THR A 4 90.49 34.39 -21.38
CA THR A 4 90.04 34.12 -20.01
C THR A 4 89.21 35.31 -19.49
N PHE A 5 88.30 35.08 -18.55
CA PHE A 5 88.24 35.77 -17.23
C PHE A 5 86.97 35.39 -16.47
N ALA A 6 87.18 34.84 -15.27
CA ALA A 6 86.21 34.88 -14.18
C ALA A 6 86.21 36.28 -13.56
N HIS A 7 85.05 36.77 -13.09
CA HIS A 7 84.79 37.26 -11.72
C HIS A 7 83.65 38.30 -11.60
N ARG A 8 82.91 38.14 -10.48
CA ARG A 8 82.37 39.16 -9.54
C ARG A 8 81.04 39.90 -9.83
N ALA A 9 80.09 39.58 -8.94
CA ALA A 9 79.34 40.45 -8.02
C ALA A 9 78.48 41.62 -8.57
N ALA A 10 77.17 41.62 -8.27
CA ALA A 10 76.53 42.49 -7.26
C ALA A 10 74.99 42.57 -7.40
N ARG A 11 74.33 42.73 -6.25
CA ARG A 11 72.92 43.00 -5.91
C ARG A 11 72.02 43.70 -6.96
N ALA A 12 70.73 43.31 -6.98
CA ALA A 12 69.60 44.25 -6.87
C ALA A 12 68.29 43.55 -6.48
N VAL A 13 67.58 44.16 -5.53
CA VAL A 13 66.22 43.86 -5.05
C VAL A 13 65.19 44.46 -6.01
N ARG A 14 64.08 43.75 -6.32
CA ARG A 14 62.70 44.29 -6.37
C ARG A 14 61.66 43.21 -6.71
N ALA A 15 60.52 43.35 -6.02
CA ALA A 15 59.39 42.42 -5.87
C ALA A 15 58.55 42.22 -7.15
N PRO A 16 57.75 41.13 -7.24
CA PRO A 16 56.89 40.87 -8.38
C PRO A 16 55.57 41.65 -8.29
N ALA A 17 55.25 42.35 -9.38
CA ALA A 17 53.94 42.91 -9.65
C ALA A 17 53.00 41.79 -10.14
N LEU A 18 52.14 41.27 -9.26
CA LEU A 18 50.94 40.51 -9.62
C LEU A 18 49.92 40.63 -8.47
N ALA A 19 49.38 41.82 -8.27
CA ALA A 19 48.37 42.14 -7.24
C ALA A 19 47.11 42.80 -7.82
N ALA A 20 46.80 42.61 -9.11
CA ALA A 20 45.65 43.26 -9.76
C ALA A 20 44.67 42.31 -10.45
N ALA A 21 44.73 41.00 -10.18
CA ALA A 21 43.79 40.02 -10.76
C ALA A 21 42.95 39.23 -9.73
N CYS A 22 43.19 39.38 -8.42
CA CYS A 22 42.40 38.68 -7.38
C CYS A 22 41.34 39.54 -6.69
N ALA A 23 41.22 40.84 -7.01
CA ALA A 23 40.28 41.73 -6.33
C ALA A 23 38.87 41.79 -6.95
N LEU A 24 38.60 41.06 -8.05
CA LEU A 24 37.29 41.02 -8.71
C LEU A 24 36.55 39.67 -8.58
N LEU A 25 37.09 38.72 -7.81
CA LEU A 25 36.43 37.42 -7.53
C LEU A 25 36.08 37.20 -6.05
N LEU A 26 36.31 38.18 -5.18
CA LEU A 26 35.98 38.11 -3.75
C LEU A 26 34.80 39.03 -3.34
N ALA A 27 34.13 39.66 -4.30
CA ALA A 27 32.94 40.49 -4.07
C ALA A 27 31.61 39.79 -4.45
N ALA A 28 31.64 38.48 -4.76
CA ALA A 28 30.44 37.70 -5.12
C ALA A 28 30.03 36.67 -4.05
N CYS A 29 30.70 36.64 -2.90
CA CYS A 29 30.38 35.76 -1.77
C CYS A 29 30.13 36.60 -0.51
N GLY A 30 29.16 37.50 -0.58
CA GLY A 30 28.74 38.36 0.51
C GLY A 30 27.23 38.31 0.69
N GLY A 31 26.80 37.71 1.81
CA GLY A 31 25.56 37.98 2.53
C GLY A 31 24.27 38.14 1.72
N HIS A 32 23.55 37.05 1.50
CA HIS A 32 22.09 37.08 1.53
C HIS A 32 21.64 36.30 2.76
N ASP A 33 21.92 36.85 3.94
CA ASP A 33 21.11 36.56 5.12
C ASP A 33 19.76 37.24 4.89
N ALA A 34 18.93 36.60 4.05
CA ALA A 34 17.51 36.82 4.14
C ALA A 34 17.12 36.38 5.56
N PRO A 35 16.43 37.21 6.34
CA PRO A 35 15.95 36.76 7.63
C PRO A 35 15.08 35.54 7.34
N VAL A 36 15.51 34.37 7.82
CA VAL A 36 14.62 33.23 7.98
C VAL A 36 13.52 33.77 8.85
N ALA A 37 12.39 34.12 8.24
CA ALA A 37 11.19 34.44 8.98
C ALA A 37 10.95 33.20 9.84
N SER A 38 11.24 33.36 11.13
CA SER A 38 10.80 32.43 12.16
C SER A 38 9.32 32.24 11.87
N ALA A 39 8.96 31.05 11.39
CA ALA A 39 7.56 30.68 11.28
C ALA A 39 7.04 30.80 12.70
N ALA A 40 6.33 31.91 12.94
CA ALA A 40 5.63 32.13 14.18
C ALA A 40 4.84 30.85 14.45
N SER A 41 4.89 30.39 15.69
CA SER A 41 4.05 29.34 16.26
C SER A 41 2.59 29.79 16.29
N GLY A 42 2.03 30.06 15.11
CA GLY A 42 0.61 30.23 14.85
C GLY A 42 -0.04 28.87 14.65
N ALA A 43 -1.34 28.79 14.93
CA ALA A 43 -2.14 27.63 14.56
C ALA A 43 -1.95 27.34 13.05
N PRO A 44 -1.88 26.07 12.63
CA PRO A 44 -1.79 25.71 11.22
C PRO A 44 -2.88 26.40 10.42
N GLY A 45 -2.54 26.92 9.23
CA GLY A 45 -3.53 27.52 8.34
C GLY A 45 -4.62 26.51 7.97
N ALA A 46 -5.86 26.96 7.78
CA ALA A 46 -7.00 26.09 7.46
C ALA A 46 -6.74 25.17 6.25
N ASP A 47 -6.05 25.69 5.23
CA ASP A 47 -5.68 24.93 4.03
C ASP A 47 -4.68 23.80 4.32
N GLN A 48 -3.73 24.03 5.23
CA GLN A 48 -2.77 23.02 5.65
C GLN A 48 -3.46 21.87 6.39
N VAL A 49 -4.40 22.19 7.29
CA VAL A 49 -5.20 21.19 8.01
C VAL A 49 -6.11 20.41 7.05
N ALA A 50 -6.72 21.08 6.08
CA ALA A 50 -7.54 20.44 5.06
C ALA A 50 -6.72 19.48 4.18
N ARG A 51 -5.53 19.91 3.73
CA ARG A 51 -4.58 19.06 3.01
C ARG A 51 -4.14 17.88 3.89
N GLY A 52 -3.80 18.12 5.15
CA GLY A 52 -3.43 17.08 6.10
C GLY A 52 -4.51 16.02 6.28
N ARG A 53 -5.77 16.45 6.39
CA ARG A 53 -6.92 15.55 6.46
C ARG A 53 -7.03 14.66 5.22
N TYR A 54 -6.86 15.25 4.04
CA TYR A 54 -6.85 14.50 2.79
C TYR A 54 -5.74 13.44 2.77
N LEU A 55 -4.52 13.86 3.12
CA LEU A 55 -3.33 13.02 3.10
C LEU A 55 -3.39 11.89 4.13
N VAL A 56 -3.86 12.14 5.36
CA VAL A 56 -4.03 11.10 6.40
C VAL A 56 -5.06 10.05 5.98
N LYS A 57 -6.12 10.45 5.26
CA LYS A 57 -7.06 9.50 4.66
C LYS A 57 -6.39 8.70 3.54
N ALA A 58 -5.80 9.39 2.56
CA ALA A 58 -5.14 8.74 1.42
C ALA A 58 -3.97 7.82 1.83
N ALA A 59 -3.32 8.12 2.95
CA ALA A 59 -2.27 7.30 3.55
C ALA A 59 -2.79 6.11 4.36
N ASP A 60 -4.12 5.93 4.44
CA ASP A 60 -4.78 4.85 5.15
C ASP A 60 -4.40 4.72 6.63
N CYS A 61 -4.08 5.84 7.29
CA CYS A 61 -3.66 5.81 8.70
C CYS A 61 -4.75 5.22 9.60
N ALA A 62 -6.03 5.42 9.27
CA ALA A 62 -7.15 4.98 10.08
C ALA A 62 -7.27 3.44 10.15
N ALA A 63 -6.93 2.71 9.09
CA ALA A 63 -7.05 1.25 9.04
C ALA A 63 -6.16 0.57 10.10
N CYS A 64 -4.96 1.08 10.32
CA CYS A 64 -4.04 0.55 11.33
C CYS A 64 -4.22 1.22 12.70
N HIS A 65 -4.63 2.49 12.75
CA HIS A 65 -4.68 3.26 14.00
C HIS A 65 -6.09 3.36 14.61
N THR A 66 -7.07 2.58 14.15
CA THR A 66 -8.42 2.57 14.73
C THR A 66 -8.89 1.13 14.92
N ALA A 67 -9.06 0.70 16.17
CA ALA A 67 -9.68 -0.60 16.44
C ALA A 67 -11.17 -0.62 16.01
N LYS A 68 -11.73 -1.81 15.74
CA LYS A 68 -13.11 -2.02 15.26
C LYS A 68 -14.17 -1.24 16.06
N ASP A 69 -14.05 -1.25 17.38
CA ASP A 69 -14.96 -0.54 18.30
C ASP A 69 -14.24 0.62 19.03
N GLY A 70 -13.09 1.04 18.52
CA GLY A 70 -12.22 2.05 19.11
C GLY A 70 -12.55 3.46 18.61
N ALA A 71 -12.06 4.46 19.35
CA ALA A 71 -12.10 5.84 18.88
C ALA A 71 -11.15 6.04 17.68
N PRO A 72 -11.49 6.90 16.71
CA PRO A 72 -10.63 7.18 15.56
C PRO A 72 -9.21 7.52 15.97
N PHE A 73 -8.23 6.86 15.34
CA PHE A 73 -6.80 7.08 15.56
C PHE A 73 -6.26 6.72 16.96
N ALA A 74 -7.06 6.10 17.83
CA ALA A 74 -6.67 5.75 19.19
C ALA A 74 -5.86 4.45 19.32
N GLY A 75 -5.54 3.79 18.19
CA GLY A 75 -4.75 2.56 18.13
C GLY A 75 -5.55 1.29 18.41
N GLY A 76 -4.83 0.19 18.57
CA GLY A 76 -5.36 -1.11 18.98
C GLY A 76 -5.83 -2.05 17.87
N ALA A 77 -5.82 -1.62 16.60
CA ALA A 77 -6.14 -2.52 15.50
C ALA A 77 -5.06 -3.62 15.36
N PRO A 78 -5.44 -4.91 15.35
CA PRO A 78 -4.49 -6.01 15.17
C PRO A 78 -4.05 -6.12 13.70
N LEU A 79 -2.78 -6.42 13.49
CA LEU A 79 -2.23 -6.84 12.21
C LEU A 79 -1.53 -8.19 12.43
N GLU A 80 -2.18 -9.26 12.00
CA GLU A 80 -1.66 -10.61 12.11
C GLU A 80 -0.57 -10.85 11.05
N SER A 81 0.50 -11.53 11.46
CA SER A 81 1.59 -11.88 10.56
C SER A 81 2.25 -13.20 10.98
N PRO A 82 3.08 -13.81 10.12
CA PRO A 82 3.89 -14.97 10.50
C PRO A 82 4.79 -14.73 11.73
N PHE A 83 5.15 -13.47 11.99
CA PHE A 83 6.05 -13.06 13.08
C PHE A 83 5.32 -12.84 14.43
N GLY A 84 3.98 -12.87 14.43
CA GLY A 84 3.12 -12.53 15.55
C GLY A 84 2.15 -11.39 15.20
N THR A 85 1.49 -10.84 16.21
CA THR A 85 0.46 -9.81 16.03
C THR A 85 1.01 -8.43 16.40
N PHE A 86 1.00 -7.54 15.42
CA PHE A 86 1.28 -6.12 15.64
C PHE A 86 -0.02 -5.41 16.02
N TYR A 87 0.10 -4.29 16.74
CA TYR A 87 -1.05 -3.46 17.12
C TYR A 87 -0.72 -2.02 16.80
N GLY A 88 -1.62 -1.32 16.11
CA GLY A 88 -1.45 0.10 15.83
C GLY A 88 -1.41 0.94 17.11
N SER A 89 -0.61 2.01 17.11
CA SER A 89 -0.52 2.92 18.24
C SER A 89 -1.59 4.01 18.21
N ASN A 90 -1.84 4.65 19.33
CA ASN A 90 -2.60 5.88 19.43
C ASN A 90 -1.79 7.02 18.79
N ILE A 91 -2.37 7.66 17.76
CA ILE A 91 -1.79 8.82 17.07
C ILE A 91 -2.64 10.08 17.25
N THR A 92 -3.56 10.08 18.22
CA THR A 92 -4.28 11.28 18.64
C THR A 92 -3.33 12.25 19.35
N PRO A 93 -3.69 13.54 19.53
CA PRO A 93 -2.84 14.50 20.24
C PRO A 93 -2.86 14.34 21.77
N ASP A 94 -3.29 13.18 22.28
CA ASP A 94 -3.15 12.84 23.69
C ASP A 94 -1.67 12.87 24.12
N LYS A 95 -1.39 13.50 25.26
CA LYS A 95 -0.02 13.74 25.74
C LYS A 95 0.61 12.53 26.44
N ALA A 96 -0.20 11.61 26.96
CA ALA A 96 0.30 10.47 27.73
C ALA A 96 0.54 9.25 26.84
N HIS A 97 -0.39 8.99 25.92
CA HIS A 97 -0.45 7.76 25.14
C HIS A 97 -0.39 7.99 23.62
N GLY A 98 -0.68 9.22 23.16
CA GLY A 98 -0.66 9.62 21.76
C GLY A 98 0.60 10.37 21.32
N ILE A 99 0.49 11.14 20.24
CA ILE A 99 1.55 12.01 19.69
C ILE A 99 1.52 13.44 20.26
N GLY A 100 0.86 13.64 21.40
CA GLY A 100 0.64 14.97 22.00
C GLY A 100 1.92 15.75 22.27
N ASN A 101 2.99 15.07 22.68
CA ASN A 101 4.30 15.66 22.98
C ASN A 101 5.32 15.57 21.83
N TRP A 102 4.94 15.00 20.69
CA TRP A 102 5.85 14.91 19.55
C TRP A 102 6.02 16.27 18.90
N SER A 103 7.20 16.53 18.35
CA SER A 103 7.42 17.62 17.40
C SER A 103 7.02 17.17 15.98
N ALA A 104 6.95 18.12 15.04
CA ALA A 104 6.79 17.78 13.62
C ALA A 104 7.99 16.97 13.10
N ASP A 105 9.20 17.22 13.62
CA ASP A 105 10.40 16.47 13.27
C ASP A 105 10.35 15.02 13.79
N ASP A 106 9.80 14.80 14.99
CA ASP A 106 9.58 13.44 15.51
C ASP A 106 8.58 12.67 14.65
N PHE A 107 7.51 13.34 14.21
CA PHE A 107 6.52 12.74 13.32
C PHE A 107 7.14 12.40 11.95
N TYR A 108 7.91 13.31 11.37
CA TYR A 108 8.66 13.06 10.14
C TYR A 108 9.64 11.89 10.29
N ALA A 109 10.44 11.86 11.36
CA ALA A 109 11.40 10.78 11.61
C ALA A 109 10.72 9.43 11.82
N ALA A 110 9.53 9.40 12.42
CA ALA A 110 8.73 8.18 12.56
C ALA A 110 8.26 7.65 11.20
N LEU A 111 7.75 8.54 10.33
CA LEU A 111 7.29 8.16 8.99
C LEU A 111 8.44 7.80 8.03
N HIS A 112 9.58 8.47 8.15
CA HIS A 112 10.63 8.45 7.13
C HIS A 112 11.81 7.53 7.49
N ASP A 113 12.08 7.39 8.79
CA ASP A 113 13.25 6.65 9.30
C ASP A 113 12.86 5.56 10.31
N GLY A 114 11.57 5.35 10.58
CA GLY A 114 11.10 4.39 11.57
C GLY A 114 11.55 4.72 13.00
N LYS A 115 11.81 6.01 13.30
CA LYS A 115 12.30 6.46 14.61
C LYS A 115 11.23 7.28 15.31
N ALA A 116 10.64 6.70 16.34
CA ALA A 116 9.75 7.42 17.25
C ALA A 116 10.53 7.85 18.52
N PRO A 117 10.05 8.86 19.27
CA PRO A 117 10.62 9.19 20.57
C PRO A 117 10.77 7.96 21.47
N GLY A 118 12.00 7.65 21.87
CA GLY A 118 12.34 6.54 22.77
C GLY A 118 12.34 5.13 22.16
N LYS A 119 12.00 4.94 20.87
CA LYS A 119 11.99 3.60 20.25
C LYS A 119 12.11 3.62 18.72
N ARG A 120 12.65 2.53 18.17
CA ARG A 120 12.50 2.22 16.74
C ARG A 120 11.18 1.50 16.49
N LEU A 121 10.55 1.83 15.38
CA LEU A 121 9.35 1.19 14.88
C LEU A 121 9.71 -0.12 14.19
N TYR A 122 8.76 -1.05 14.16
CA TYR A 122 8.82 -2.22 13.29
C TYR A 122 8.33 -1.82 11.89
N PRO A 123 8.82 -2.48 10.82
CA PRO A 123 8.47 -2.15 9.43
C PRO A 123 7.02 -2.57 9.09
N SER A 124 6.30 -3.17 10.05
CA SER A 124 4.84 -3.29 10.01
C SER A 124 4.15 -1.91 9.98
N MET A 125 4.80 -0.88 10.54
CA MET A 125 4.52 0.50 10.18
C MET A 125 5.34 0.77 8.91
N PRO A 126 4.71 1.08 7.75
CA PRO A 126 5.39 1.03 6.46
C PRO A 126 6.26 2.27 6.19
N TYR A 127 7.18 2.59 7.10
CA TYR A 127 8.07 3.75 7.00
C TYR A 127 9.00 3.69 5.79
N THR A 128 9.33 2.50 5.29
CA THR A 128 10.09 2.34 4.04
C THR A 128 9.32 2.84 2.82
N SER A 129 7.99 2.70 2.82
CA SER A 129 7.11 3.23 1.78
C SER A 129 6.83 4.73 2.00
N TYR A 130 6.52 5.13 3.23
CA TYR A 130 6.31 6.53 3.61
C TYR A 130 7.54 7.42 3.46
N ARG A 131 8.74 6.85 3.33
CA ARG A 131 9.97 7.59 3.03
C ARG A 131 9.90 8.45 1.77
N GLN A 132 8.94 8.20 0.90
CA GLN A 132 8.73 9.04 -0.28
C GLN A 132 7.88 10.28 -0.01
N LEU A 133 7.22 10.38 1.17
CA LEU A 133 6.41 11.52 1.55
C LEU A 133 7.27 12.78 1.67
N THR A 134 6.80 13.86 1.06
CA THR A 134 7.47 15.15 1.18
C THR A 134 7.35 15.69 2.59
N ARG A 135 8.35 16.47 3.04
CA ARG A 135 8.30 17.14 4.34
C ARG A 135 7.02 17.96 4.52
N ALA A 136 6.63 18.73 3.50
CA ALA A 136 5.41 19.53 3.52
C ALA A 136 4.14 18.69 3.74
N ASP A 137 4.08 17.50 3.13
CA ASP A 137 2.95 16.59 3.31
C ASP A 137 2.92 15.99 4.72
N THR A 138 4.08 15.59 5.27
CA THR A 138 4.15 15.10 6.66
C THR A 138 3.80 16.19 7.67
N ASP A 139 4.21 17.44 7.45
CA ASP A 139 3.86 18.56 8.31
C ASP A 139 2.35 18.86 8.25
N ALA A 140 1.74 18.77 7.06
CA ALA A 140 0.30 18.91 6.90
C ALA A 140 -0.47 17.78 7.61
N MET A 141 -0.04 16.52 7.43
CA MET A 141 -0.60 15.36 8.14
C MET A 141 -0.52 15.56 9.66
N TYR A 142 0.66 15.94 10.17
CA TYR A 142 0.88 16.24 11.58
C TYR A 142 -0.06 17.34 12.07
N ALA A 143 -0.11 18.47 11.36
CA ALA A 143 -1.00 19.58 11.69
C ALA A 143 -2.47 19.13 11.81
N TYR A 144 -2.96 18.30 10.88
CA TYR A 144 -4.32 17.75 10.97
C TYR A 144 -4.49 16.82 12.19
N LEU A 145 -3.57 15.89 12.43
CA LEU A 145 -3.67 14.98 13.58
C LEU A 145 -3.70 15.74 14.91
N LYS A 146 -3.03 16.90 15.01
CA LYS A 146 -3.11 17.77 16.20
C LYS A 146 -4.49 18.42 16.41
N THR A 147 -5.36 18.42 15.41
CA THR A 147 -6.75 18.91 15.52
C THR A 147 -7.76 17.81 15.89
N VAL A 148 -7.35 16.54 15.86
CA VAL A 148 -8.22 15.41 16.22
C VAL A 148 -8.50 15.43 17.72
N LYS A 149 -9.67 14.94 18.15
CA LYS A 149 -10.01 14.81 19.57
C LYS A 149 -8.96 13.91 20.27
N PRO A 150 -8.29 14.40 21.34
CA PRO A 150 -7.40 13.56 22.14
C PRO A 150 -8.16 12.39 22.76
N VAL A 151 -7.56 11.21 22.72
CA VAL A 151 -8.11 10.02 23.38
C VAL A 151 -7.03 9.44 24.27
N ALA A 152 -7.28 9.36 25.57
CA ALA A 152 -6.38 8.77 26.55
C ALA A 152 -6.48 7.23 26.54
N GLN A 153 -6.20 6.64 25.38
CA GLN A 153 -6.16 5.18 25.18
C GLN A 153 -4.71 4.71 25.22
N GLU A 154 -4.39 3.82 26.16
CA GLU A 154 -3.07 3.21 26.25
C GLU A 154 -2.79 2.30 25.05
N ASN A 155 -1.53 2.32 24.59
CA ASN A 155 -1.07 1.49 23.48
C ASN A 155 -0.97 0.02 23.91
N ARG A 156 -1.59 -0.87 23.14
CA ARG A 156 -1.39 -2.32 23.30
C ARG A 156 0.00 -2.72 22.82
N ALA A 157 0.72 -3.53 23.62
CA ALA A 157 2.00 -4.09 23.23
C ALA A 157 1.83 -5.15 22.13
N HIS A 158 2.81 -5.26 21.22
CA HIS A 158 2.82 -6.32 20.20
C HIS A 158 3.03 -7.70 20.83
N GLU A 159 2.40 -8.71 20.23
CA GLU A 159 2.50 -10.11 20.61
C GLU A 159 3.40 -10.84 19.59
N LEU A 160 4.70 -10.54 19.65
CA LEU A 160 5.70 -11.05 18.70
C LEU A 160 6.41 -12.29 19.23
N LYS A 161 6.68 -13.24 18.33
CA LYS A 161 7.43 -14.45 18.64
C LYS A 161 8.92 -14.14 18.75
N PHE A 162 9.65 -14.86 19.61
CA PHE A 162 11.11 -14.79 19.63
C PHE A 162 11.68 -15.29 18.29
N PRO A 163 12.72 -14.65 17.72
CA PRO A 163 13.49 -13.50 18.24
C PRO A 163 12.97 -12.11 17.81
N TYR A 164 11.84 -12.02 17.11
CA TYR A 164 11.30 -10.76 16.55
C TYR A 164 10.88 -9.74 17.60
N ASN A 165 10.67 -10.17 18.85
CA ASN A 165 10.43 -9.30 20.00
C ASN A 165 11.66 -8.45 20.41
N LEU A 166 12.86 -8.76 19.92
CA LEU A 166 14.10 -8.06 20.24
C LEU A 166 14.31 -6.83 19.33
N ARG A 167 13.83 -5.65 19.78
CA ARG A 167 13.88 -4.40 19.00
C ARG A 167 15.27 -3.90 18.58
N PHE A 168 16.36 -4.33 19.22
CA PHE A 168 17.70 -3.87 18.85
C PHE A 168 18.08 -4.28 17.41
N GLY A 169 17.53 -5.39 16.91
CA GLY A 169 17.75 -5.84 15.54
C GLY A 169 17.27 -4.85 14.47
N MET A 170 16.34 -3.95 14.83
CA MET A 170 15.80 -2.97 13.90
C MET A 170 16.85 -1.98 13.39
N ALA A 171 17.84 -1.61 14.22
CA ALA A 171 18.89 -0.70 13.77
C ALA A 171 19.74 -1.32 12.63
N PHE A 172 20.00 -2.62 12.71
CA PHE A 172 20.71 -3.36 11.66
C PHE A 172 19.82 -3.57 10.43
N TRP A 173 18.54 -3.89 10.64
CA TRP A 173 17.57 -4.02 9.55
C TRP A 173 17.44 -2.71 8.75
N ASP A 174 17.29 -1.58 9.44
CA ASP A 174 17.22 -0.26 8.81
C ASP A 174 18.49 0.03 8.00
N MET A 175 19.68 -0.26 8.55
CA MET A 175 20.95 -0.07 7.84
C MET A 175 21.01 -0.88 6.52
N ALA A 176 20.41 -2.07 6.49
CA ALA A 176 20.43 -2.93 5.32
C ALA A 176 19.34 -2.59 4.29
N PHE A 177 18.15 -2.19 4.74
CA PHE A 177 16.94 -2.18 3.92
C PHE A 177 16.20 -0.84 3.85
N LEU A 178 16.58 0.17 4.64
CA LEU A 178 16.04 1.53 4.51
C LEU A 178 16.67 2.20 3.29
N LYS A 179 16.15 1.86 2.10
CA LYS A 179 16.58 2.40 0.80
C LYS A 179 15.45 3.15 0.13
N ASP A 180 15.82 4.11 -0.70
CA ASP A 180 14.86 4.90 -1.45
C ASP A 180 14.28 4.07 -2.61
N SER A 181 13.04 3.63 -2.39
CA SER A 181 12.07 3.06 -3.33
C SER A 181 12.27 1.62 -3.82
N LEU A 182 11.14 0.92 -3.86
CA LEU A 182 10.93 -0.29 -4.64
C LEU A 182 10.92 0.10 -6.14
N PRO A 183 11.47 -0.73 -7.05
CA PRO A 183 11.35 -0.48 -8.48
C PRO A 183 9.90 -0.37 -8.94
N ASP A 184 9.65 0.48 -9.94
CA ASP A 184 8.34 0.69 -10.52
C ASP A 184 7.85 -0.56 -11.27
N ALA A 185 6.61 -0.99 -11.01
CA ALA A 185 6.00 -2.15 -11.64
C ALA A 185 5.42 -1.87 -13.05
N SER A 186 5.32 -0.60 -13.41
CA SER A 186 4.81 -0.12 -14.70
C SER A 186 5.77 0.90 -15.32
N THR A 187 5.51 1.27 -16.57
CA THR A 187 6.31 2.25 -17.28
C THR A 187 5.48 3.50 -17.59
N GLY A 188 6.08 4.66 -17.36
CA GLY A 188 5.47 5.93 -17.67
C GLY A 188 6.34 7.10 -17.23
N GLN A 189 6.01 8.28 -17.75
CA GLN A 189 6.65 9.56 -17.45
C GLN A 189 5.65 10.71 -17.39
N SER A 190 4.37 10.49 -17.73
CA SER A 190 3.34 11.51 -17.63
C SER A 190 3.19 12.07 -16.22
N ALA A 191 2.64 13.28 -16.10
CA ALA A 191 2.37 13.89 -14.80
C ALA A 191 1.45 13.00 -13.94
N ASP A 192 0.47 12.34 -14.56
CA ASP A 192 -0.42 11.41 -13.88
C ASP A 192 0.28 10.15 -13.41
N TRP A 193 1.19 9.61 -14.21
CA TRP A 193 1.99 8.46 -13.82
C TRP A 193 2.89 8.79 -12.63
N GLN A 194 3.57 9.94 -12.65
CA GLN A 194 4.41 10.39 -11.55
C GLN A 194 3.60 10.66 -10.27
N ARG A 195 2.42 11.26 -10.41
CA ARG A 195 1.48 11.47 -9.30
C ARG A 195 1.00 10.14 -8.76
N GLY A 196 0.60 9.21 -9.63
CA GLY A 196 0.16 7.87 -9.26
C GLY A 196 1.23 7.05 -8.56
N ARG A 197 2.50 7.20 -8.95
CA ARG A 197 3.64 6.58 -8.26
C ARG A 197 3.70 7.01 -6.81
N TYR A 198 3.55 8.31 -6.56
CA TYR A 198 3.50 8.86 -5.20
C TYR A 198 2.28 8.36 -4.42
N LEU A 199 1.11 8.31 -5.07
CA LEU A 199 -0.12 7.82 -4.44
C LEU A 199 -0.05 6.33 -4.08
N ALA A 200 0.45 5.47 -4.97
CA ALA A 200 0.52 4.03 -4.75
C ALA A 200 1.68 3.64 -3.83
N GLY A 201 2.84 4.26 -4.00
CA GLY A 201 4.05 3.93 -3.27
C GLY A 201 4.11 4.59 -1.89
N ALA A 202 3.92 5.91 -1.83
CA ALA A 202 4.10 6.66 -0.60
C ALA A 202 2.84 6.67 0.27
N LEU A 203 1.71 7.15 -0.28
CA LEU A 203 0.48 7.30 0.51
C LEU A 203 -0.19 5.94 0.73
N GLY A 204 -0.63 5.27 -0.34
CA GLY A 204 -1.38 4.03 -0.24
C GLY A 204 -0.54 2.78 0.04
N HIS A 205 0.80 2.89 0.08
CA HIS A 205 1.76 1.81 0.40
C HIS A 205 1.39 0.45 -0.18
N CYS A 206 0.85 0.43 -1.42
CA CYS A 206 0.22 -0.76 -2.02
C CYS A 206 1.19 -1.94 -2.10
N ALA A 207 2.49 -1.64 -2.18
CA ALA A 207 3.56 -2.62 -2.25
C ALA A 207 3.65 -3.50 -1.00
N GLU A 208 3.24 -2.99 0.15
CA GLU A 208 3.39 -3.69 1.42
C GLU A 208 2.57 -4.97 1.50
N CYS A 209 1.46 -5.02 0.73
CA CYS A 209 0.62 -6.19 0.55
C CYS A 209 0.86 -6.87 -0.81
N HIS A 210 1.04 -6.09 -1.88
CA HIS A 210 1.08 -6.63 -3.24
C HIS A 210 2.48 -7.01 -3.73
N THR A 211 3.53 -6.87 -2.93
CA THR A 211 4.89 -7.33 -3.28
C THR A 211 5.31 -8.43 -2.32
N PRO A 212 5.83 -9.57 -2.81
CA PRO A 212 6.29 -10.64 -1.93
C PRO A 212 7.45 -10.14 -1.05
N ARG A 213 7.57 -10.72 0.14
CA ARG A 213 8.66 -10.40 1.07
C ARG A 213 9.73 -11.48 1.02
N ALA A 214 10.99 -11.06 1.13
CA ALA A 214 12.10 -11.98 1.36
C ALA A 214 12.06 -12.53 2.80
N PHE A 215 12.88 -13.55 3.09
CA PHE A 215 12.98 -14.17 4.42
C PHE A 215 13.24 -13.16 5.56
N THR A 216 13.99 -12.08 5.27
CA THR A 216 14.30 -11.00 6.24
C THR A 216 13.20 -9.93 6.36
N GLY A 217 12.03 -10.13 5.73
CA GLY A 217 10.82 -9.30 5.89
C GLY A 217 10.71 -8.06 5.00
N GLN A 218 11.78 -7.68 4.30
CA GLN A 218 11.75 -6.61 3.30
C GLN A 218 11.03 -7.04 2.02
N LEU A 219 10.52 -6.07 1.28
CA LEU A 219 9.90 -6.26 -0.03
C LEU A 219 10.94 -6.78 -1.04
N ASP A 220 10.55 -7.76 -1.85
CA ASP A 220 11.37 -8.30 -2.94
C ASP A 220 11.34 -7.33 -4.14
N GLY A 221 12.41 -6.55 -4.28
CA GLY A 221 12.59 -5.60 -5.38
C GLY A 221 12.61 -6.22 -6.78
N ALA A 222 12.79 -7.54 -6.91
CA ALA A 222 12.72 -8.22 -8.20
C ALA A 222 11.27 -8.48 -8.66
N LYS A 223 10.28 -8.33 -7.77
CA LYS A 223 8.87 -8.69 -8.02
C LYS A 223 7.89 -7.61 -7.55
N PRO A 224 8.10 -6.33 -7.89
CA PRO A 224 7.20 -5.28 -7.44
C PRO A 224 5.77 -5.54 -7.90
N PHE A 225 4.82 -5.48 -6.98
CA PHE A 225 3.39 -5.67 -7.23
C PHE A 225 2.96 -7.05 -7.79
N ALA A 226 3.84 -8.05 -7.79
CA ALA A 226 3.55 -9.37 -8.35
C ALA A 226 2.57 -10.23 -7.51
N GLY A 227 2.01 -9.67 -6.44
CA GLY A 227 1.15 -10.35 -5.48
C GLY A 227 1.94 -11.09 -4.39
N ALA A 228 1.28 -11.35 -3.26
CA ALA A 228 1.88 -12.05 -2.14
C ALA A 228 0.83 -12.81 -1.32
N ALA A 229 1.22 -13.95 -0.76
CA ALA A 229 0.43 -14.65 0.25
C ALA A 229 0.49 -13.89 1.58
N LEU A 230 -0.67 -13.65 2.18
CA LEU A 230 -0.87 -13.01 3.48
C LEU A 230 -1.55 -14.00 4.44
N GLY A 231 -0.97 -15.20 4.55
CA GLY A 231 -1.58 -16.33 5.26
C GLY A 231 -2.57 -17.11 4.38
N ARG A 232 -3.81 -17.27 4.85
CA ARG A 232 -4.87 -18.01 4.13
C ARG A 232 -5.34 -17.28 2.87
N VAL A 233 -5.21 -15.95 2.83
CA VAL A 233 -5.52 -15.12 1.66
C VAL A 233 -4.24 -14.66 0.94
N ALA A 234 -4.40 -14.10 -0.26
CA ALA A 234 -3.32 -13.46 -1.00
C ALA A 234 -3.75 -12.10 -1.54
N ALA A 235 -2.84 -11.13 -1.49
CA ALA A 235 -2.94 -9.93 -2.30
C ALA A 235 -2.64 -10.30 -3.77
N PRO A 236 -3.53 -9.97 -4.73
CA PRO A 236 -3.35 -10.37 -6.13
C PRO A 236 -2.21 -9.61 -6.80
N ASP A 237 -1.70 -10.14 -7.92
CA ASP A 237 -0.76 -9.44 -8.81
C ASP A 237 -1.42 -8.19 -9.43
N ILE A 238 -0.93 -7.00 -9.06
CA ILE A 238 -1.40 -5.70 -9.58
C ILE A 238 -0.39 -5.05 -10.54
N THR A 239 0.54 -5.81 -11.10
CA THR A 239 1.33 -5.36 -12.25
C THR A 239 0.41 -5.05 -13.45
N PRO A 240 0.85 -4.23 -14.42
CA PRO A 240 0.07 -4.01 -15.65
C PRO A 240 -0.37 -5.30 -16.32
N ALA A 241 0.52 -6.30 -16.38
CA ALA A 241 0.23 -7.60 -16.96
C ALA A 241 -0.81 -8.38 -16.13
N GLY A 242 -0.67 -8.43 -14.80
CA GLY A 242 -1.60 -9.11 -13.90
C GLY A 242 -3.00 -8.49 -13.90
N LEU A 243 -3.08 -7.16 -13.99
CA LEU A 243 -4.33 -6.41 -14.12
C LEU A 243 -5.00 -6.70 -15.46
N ALA A 244 -4.28 -6.57 -16.58
CA ALA A 244 -4.81 -6.86 -17.90
C ALA A 244 -5.23 -8.33 -18.05
N ALA A 245 -4.45 -9.27 -17.52
CA ALA A 245 -4.78 -10.70 -17.52
C ALA A 245 -6.10 -11.00 -16.79
N ARG A 246 -6.52 -10.13 -15.86
CA ARG A 246 -7.80 -10.20 -15.15
C ARG A 246 -8.87 -9.25 -15.70
N GLY A 247 -8.58 -8.59 -16.83
CA GLY A 247 -9.53 -7.76 -17.57
C GLY A 247 -9.75 -6.37 -16.97
N TRP A 248 -8.87 -5.88 -16.10
CA TRP A 248 -8.99 -4.55 -15.52
C TRP A 248 -8.69 -3.45 -16.54
N THR A 249 -9.46 -2.38 -16.49
CA THR A 249 -9.22 -1.14 -17.25
C THR A 249 -8.95 0.03 -16.30
N GLY A 250 -8.42 1.13 -16.83
CA GLY A 250 -8.19 2.34 -16.02
C GLY A 250 -9.48 2.93 -15.45
N THR A 251 -10.60 2.82 -16.16
CA THR A 251 -11.91 3.28 -15.68
C THR A 251 -12.45 2.37 -14.58
N ASP A 252 -12.27 1.05 -14.72
CA ASP A 252 -12.72 0.10 -13.70
C ASP A 252 -11.90 0.23 -12.42
N LEU A 253 -10.59 0.46 -12.51
CA LEU A 253 -9.74 0.74 -11.34
C LEU A 253 -10.15 2.03 -10.64
N GLN A 254 -10.44 3.11 -11.39
CA GLN A 254 -10.97 4.34 -10.81
C GLN A 254 -12.28 4.10 -10.05
N THR A 255 -13.18 3.31 -10.63
CA THR A 255 -14.47 2.96 -10.01
C THR A 255 -14.26 2.10 -8.76
N PHE A 256 -13.38 1.10 -8.84
CA PHE A 256 -13.03 0.24 -7.72
C PHE A 256 -12.43 1.03 -6.55
N PHE A 257 -11.46 1.90 -6.80
CA PHE A 257 -10.84 2.67 -5.72
C PHE A 257 -11.73 3.80 -5.20
N GLY A 258 -12.60 4.37 -6.04
CA GLY A 258 -13.51 5.44 -5.67
C GLY A 258 -14.80 4.98 -4.97
N VAL A 259 -15.25 3.75 -5.25
CA VAL A 259 -16.52 3.22 -4.74
C VAL A 259 -16.31 1.91 -3.98
N GLY A 260 -15.50 1.00 -4.51
CA GLY A 260 -15.27 -0.34 -3.97
C GLY A 260 -15.90 -1.47 -4.76
N ILE A 261 -16.61 -1.15 -5.86
CA ILE A 261 -17.22 -2.14 -6.76
C ILE A 261 -16.87 -1.78 -8.21
N ALA A 262 -16.51 -2.79 -9.00
CA ALA A 262 -16.29 -2.72 -10.44
C ALA A 262 -16.84 -3.99 -11.12
N PRO A 263 -16.94 -4.05 -12.46
CA PRO A 263 -17.39 -5.26 -13.16
C PRO A 263 -16.59 -6.52 -12.81
N GLN A 264 -15.31 -6.36 -12.45
CA GLN A 264 -14.41 -7.44 -12.07
C GLN A 264 -14.62 -7.93 -10.62
N GLY A 265 -15.45 -7.25 -9.82
CA GLY A 265 -15.74 -7.62 -8.43
C GLY A 265 -15.72 -6.43 -7.48
N SER A 266 -15.68 -6.73 -6.17
CA SER A 266 -15.68 -5.72 -5.11
C SER A 266 -14.46 -5.82 -4.20
N ALA A 267 -14.24 -4.77 -3.42
CA ALA A 267 -13.27 -4.76 -2.35
C ALA A 267 -13.83 -5.53 -1.14
N PHE A 268 -13.19 -6.64 -0.78
CA PHE A 268 -13.55 -7.47 0.36
C PHE A 268 -12.30 -7.87 1.16
N GLY A 269 -12.51 -8.42 2.35
CA GLY A 269 -11.42 -8.78 3.26
C GLY A 269 -10.53 -7.57 3.53
N GLU A 270 -9.21 -7.75 3.45
CA GLU A 270 -8.21 -6.70 3.71
C GLU A 270 -8.29 -5.50 2.74
N MET A 271 -8.85 -5.65 1.54
CA MET A 271 -9.02 -4.50 0.63
C MET A 271 -10.25 -3.66 0.95
N TYR A 272 -11.22 -4.19 1.71
CA TYR A 272 -12.38 -3.40 2.12
C TYR A 272 -12.01 -2.16 2.95
N PRO A 273 -11.22 -2.25 4.05
CA PRO A 273 -10.82 -1.06 4.81
C PRO A 273 -9.97 -0.10 3.99
N VAL A 274 -9.11 -0.57 3.08
CA VAL A 274 -8.32 0.29 2.19
C VAL A 274 -9.22 1.19 1.35
N VAL A 275 -10.32 0.65 0.80
CA VAL A 275 -11.30 1.48 0.08
C VAL A 275 -12.13 2.31 1.05
N HIS A 276 -12.69 1.67 2.07
CA HIS A 276 -13.69 2.25 2.96
C HIS A 276 -13.12 3.38 3.86
N LEU A 277 -11.84 3.33 4.23
CA LEU A 277 -11.20 4.31 5.10
C LEU A 277 -10.26 5.26 4.34
N SER A 278 -9.79 4.87 3.14
CA SER A 278 -8.81 5.63 2.37
C SER A 278 -9.26 5.98 0.96
N THR A 279 -9.17 5.07 -0.01
CA THR A 279 -9.12 5.46 -1.43
C THR A 279 -10.41 6.09 -1.93
N GLN A 280 -11.57 5.77 -1.35
CA GLN A 280 -12.85 6.37 -1.75
C GLN A 280 -12.90 7.89 -1.53
N TYR A 281 -12.01 8.43 -0.70
CA TYR A 281 -11.90 9.87 -0.42
C TYR A 281 -10.88 10.58 -1.31
N MET A 282 -10.18 9.86 -2.19
CA MET A 282 -9.27 10.48 -3.15
C MET A 282 -10.04 11.31 -4.17
N THR A 283 -9.39 12.35 -4.69
CA THR A 283 -9.98 13.14 -5.79
C THR A 283 -10.05 12.29 -7.06
N LYS A 284 -10.94 12.64 -7.99
CA LYS A 284 -11.01 11.95 -9.30
C LYS A 284 -9.67 11.98 -10.05
N ASP A 285 -8.92 13.08 -9.94
CA ASP A 285 -7.60 13.19 -10.53
C ASP A 285 -6.59 12.24 -9.89
N ASP A 286 -6.63 12.08 -8.57
CA ASP A 286 -5.75 11.15 -7.87
C ASP A 286 -6.15 9.69 -8.14
N LEU A 287 -7.44 9.36 -8.25
CA LEU A 287 -7.90 8.03 -8.67
C LEU A 287 -7.45 7.68 -10.10
N ARG A 288 -7.48 8.68 -10.99
CA ARG A 288 -7.00 8.57 -12.38
C ARG A 288 -5.48 8.39 -12.40
N ALA A 289 -4.74 9.21 -11.68
CA ALA A 289 -3.29 9.11 -11.55
C ALA A 289 -2.86 7.74 -10.97
N LEU A 290 -3.51 7.27 -9.91
CA LEU A 290 -3.29 5.95 -9.32
C LEU A 290 -3.48 4.84 -10.36
N SER A 291 -4.59 4.88 -11.10
CA SER A 291 -4.88 3.90 -12.17
C SER A 291 -3.85 3.96 -13.31
N VAL A 292 -3.43 5.16 -13.72
CA VAL A 292 -2.38 5.35 -14.73
C VAL A 292 -1.05 4.77 -14.25
N TYR A 293 -0.67 4.97 -12.99
CA TYR A 293 0.55 4.35 -12.46
C TYR A 293 0.44 2.83 -12.40
N LEU A 294 -0.67 2.24 -11.99
CA LEU A 294 -0.78 0.78 -11.93
C LEU A 294 -0.75 0.11 -13.31
N LEU A 295 -1.26 0.77 -14.35
CA LEU A 295 -1.30 0.23 -15.71
C LEU A 295 -0.13 0.67 -16.61
N GLY A 296 0.52 1.78 -16.28
CA GLY A 296 1.49 2.47 -17.13
C GLY A 296 0.82 3.46 -18.12
N ASP A 297 1.64 4.34 -18.71
CA ASP A 297 1.19 5.32 -19.72
C ASP A 297 0.68 4.64 -21.00
N THR A 298 1.20 3.44 -21.30
CA THR A 298 0.76 2.60 -22.42
C THR A 298 0.18 1.30 -21.86
N PRO A 299 -1.07 1.31 -21.38
CA PRO A 299 -1.65 0.17 -20.69
C PRO A 299 -1.81 -1.03 -21.63
N PRO A 300 -1.47 -2.26 -21.20
CA PRO A 300 -1.78 -3.47 -21.97
C PRO A 300 -3.29 -3.65 -22.12
N ALA A 301 -3.72 -4.23 -23.25
CA ALA A 301 -5.14 -4.45 -23.50
C ALA A 301 -5.74 -5.46 -22.49
N PRO A 302 -6.92 -5.18 -21.92
CA PRO A 302 -7.60 -6.09 -21.01
C PRO A 302 -7.92 -7.41 -21.73
N GLN A 303 -7.65 -8.52 -21.07
CA GLN A 303 -7.86 -9.84 -21.63
C GLN A 303 -9.26 -10.36 -21.29
N PRO A 304 -10.01 -10.91 -22.26
CA PRO A 304 -11.26 -11.60 -21.98
C PRO A 304 -11.01 -12.89 -21.21
N VAL A 305 -12.07 -13.46 -20.62
CA VAL A 305 -12.02 -14.80 -20.06
C VAL A 305 -11.74 -15.80 -21.19
N LYS A 306 -10.69 -16.61 -21.03
CA LYS A 306 -10.35 -17.65 -21.99
C LYS A 306 -11.09 -18.94 -21.63
N PRO A 307 -11.86 -19.55 -22.54
CA PRO A 307 -12.46 -20.85 -22.28
C PRO A 307 -11.37 -21.88 -21.96
N VAL A 308 -11.62 -22.72 -20.95
CA VAL A 308 -10.76 -23.85 -20.60
C VAL A 308 -11.51 -25.16 -20.80
N SER A 309 -10.78 -26.21 -21.18
CA SER A 309 -11.33 -27.56 -21.20
C SER A 309 -11.32 -28.14 -19.80
N ALA A 310 -12.43 -28.76 -19.39
CA ALA A 310 -12.57 -29.47 -18.13
C ALA A 310 -13.54 -30.64 -18.30
N ASP A 311 -13.46 -31.61 -17.39
CA ASP A 311 -14.33 -32.79 -17.43
C ASP A 311 -15.80 -32.40 -17.24
N ALA A 312 -16.67 -32.90 -18.13
CA ALA A 312 -18.07 -32.52 -18.15
C ALA A 312 -18.84 -32.98 -16.89
N ALA A 313 -18.49 -34.15 -16.34
CA ALA A 313 -19.11 -34.65 -15.12
C ALA A 313 -18.69 -33.82 -13.90
N GLN A 314 -17.40 -33.45 -13.82
CA GLN A 314 -16.88 -32.54 -12.79
C GLN A 314 -17.58 -31.17 -12.84
N LEU A 315 -17.73 -30.58 -14.02
CA LEU A 315 -18.45 -29.31 -14.18
C LEU A 315 -19.94 -29.43 -13.83
N ALA A 316 -20.59 -30.54 -14.20
CA ALA A 316 -21.99 -30.78 -13.84
C ALA A 316 -22.19 -30.94 -12.32
N ALA A 317 -21.27 -31.61 -11.63
CA ALA A 317 -21.29 -31.75 -10.18
C ALA A 317 -21.14 -30.37 -9.50
N GLY A 318 -20.13 -29.60 -9.87
CA GLY A 318 -19.93 -28.25 -9.32
C GLY A 318 -21.06 -27.27 -9.65
N ARG A 319 -21.65 -27.38 -10.84
CA ARG A 319 -22.86 -26.60 -11.22
C ARG A 319 -24.05 -26.94 -10.33
N SER A 320 -24.23 -28.20 -9.97
CA SER A 320 -25.33 -28.62 -9.10
C SER A 320 -25.21 -27.99 -7.72
N VAL A 321 -23.99 -27.94 -7.15
CA VAL A 321 -23.71 -27.24 -5.90
C VAL A 321 -23.97 -25.73 -6.05
N TYR A 322 -23.51 -25.11 -7.15
CA TYR A 322 -23.73 -23.68 -7.42
C TYR A 322 -25.23 -23.32 -7.44
N LEU A 323 -26.05 -24.13 -8.13
CA LEU A 323 -27.48 -23.91 -8.21
C LEU A 323 -28.17 -24.05 -6.85
N ALA A 324 -27.67 -24.96 -6.00
CA ALA A 324 -28.23 -25.19 -4.68
C ALA A 324 -27.96 -24.04 -3.70
N VAL A 325 -26.76 -23.43 -3.72
CA VAL A 325 -26.35 -22.50 -2.65
C VAL A 325 -25.89 -21.11 -3.11
N CYS A 326 -25.56 -20.91 -4.39
CA CYS A 326 -25.00 -19.64 -4.88
C CYS A 326 -25.97 -18.85 -5.79
N ALA A 327 -26.73 -19.57 -6.64
CA ALA A 327 -27.49 -18.97 -7.74
C ALA A 327 -28.59 -17.99 -7.29
N GLY A 328 -29.12 -18.14 -6.07
CA GLY A 328 -30.13 -17.23 -5.52
C GLY A 328 -29.65 -15.78 -5.40
N CYS A 329 -28.36 -15.57 -5.19
CA CYS A 329 -27.75 -14.24 -5.11
C CYS A 329 -26.90 -13.90 -6.35
N HIS A 330 -26.10 -14.85 -6.83
CA HIS A 330 -25.17 -14.63 -7.95
C HIS A 330 -25.80 -14.84 -9.34
N GLY A 331 -27.10 -15.18 -9.40
CA GLY A 331 -27.82 -15.44 -10.65
C GLY A 331 -27.65 -16.88 -11.16
N PHE A 332 -28.48 -17.30 -12.10
CA PHE A 332 -28.39 -18.68 -12.63
C PHE A 332 -27.19 -18.90 -13.54
N ASN A 333 -26.71 -17.83 -14.18
CA ASN A 333 -25.59 -17.83 -15.11
C ASN A 333 -24.41 -16.99 -14.60
N GLY A 334 -24.38 -16.67 -13.29
CA GLY A 334 -23.31 -15.88 -12.70
C GLY A 334 -23.36 -14.40 -13.05
N GLU A 335 -24.51 -13.88 -13.47
CA GLU A 335 -24.73 -12.47 -13.83
C GLU A 335 -24.65 -11.50 -12.64
N GLY A 336 -24.71 -12.02 -11.41
CA GLY A 336 -24.75 -11.22 -10.20
C GLY A 336 -26.09 -10.51 -10.03
N LYS A 337 -26.22 -9.76 -8.94
CA LYS A 337 -27.39 -8.92 -8.68
C LYS A 337 -26.90 -7.58 -8.12
N PRO A 338 -27.20 -6.45 -8.81
CA PRO A 338 -26.79 -5.12 -8.35
C PRO A 338 -27.13 -4.89 -6.88
N HIS A 339 -26.18 -4.30 -6.15
CA HIS A 339 -26.27 -4.00 -4.71
C HIS A 339 -26.49 -5.23 -3.79
N VAL A 340 -26.32 -6.45 -4.31
CA VAL A 340 -26.51 -7.68 -3.54
C VAL A 340 -25.29 -8.58 -3.66
N ALA A 341 -24.89 -8.94 -4.87
CA ALA A 341 -23.82 -9.88 -5.12
C ALA A 341 -23.11 -9.57 -6.44
N VAL A 342 -21.78 -9.69 -6.42
CA VAL A 342 -20.95 -9.46 -7.61
C VAL A 342 -21.24 -10.48 -8.72
N PRO A 343 -21.07 -10.11 -9.99
CA PRO A 343 -21.06 -11.08 -11.09
C PRO A 343 -19.89 -12.05 -10.92
N MET A 344 -20.10 -13.29 -11.38
CA MET A 344 -19.06 -14.32 -11.45
C MET A 344 -18.30 -14.25 -12.77
N ASN A 345 -18.99 -13.96 -13.89
CA ASN A 345 -18.34 -13.91 -15.19
C ASN A 345 -17.24 -12.84 -15.24
N GLY A 346 -15.99 -13.25 -15.46
CA GLY A 346 -14.86 -12.33 -15.48
C GLY A 346 -14.41 -11.84 -14.10
N ASN A 347 -14.99 -12.35 -13.01
CA ASN A 347 -14.66 -11.96 -11.65
C ASN A 347 -13.18 -12.19 -11.34
N SER A 348 -12.52 -11.18 -10.82
CA SER A 348 -11.08 -11.17 -10.61
C SER A 348 -10.60 -12.28 -9.68
N THR A 349 -11.40 -12.66 -8.67
CA THR A 349 -11.07 -13.75 -7.74
C THR A 349 -11.08 -15.11 -8.44
N LEU A 350 -12.03 -15.34 -9.34
CA LEU A 350 -12.12 -16.58 -10.12
C LEU A 350 -10.99 -16.69 -11.15
N ARG A 351 -10.49 -15.54 -11.61
CA ARG A 351 -9.41 -15.45 -12.61
C ARG A 351 -8.00 -15.57 -12.01
N GLN A 352 -7.85 -15.66 -10.69
CA GLN A 352 -6.54 -15.84 -10.05
C GLN A 352 -6.01 -17.27 -10.26
N GLY A 353 -4.71 -17.38 -10.56
CA GLY A 353 -4.05 -18.69 -10.72
C GLY A 353 -4.13 -19.53 -9.45
N ASP A 354 -3.93 -18.91 -8.29
CA ASP A 354 -4.12 -19.54 -6.98
C ASP A 354 -5.60 -19.47 -6.55
N ALA A 355 -6.16 -20.59 -6.10
CA ALA A 355 -7.56 -20.70 -5.69
C ALA A 355 -7.84 -20.24 -4.26
N ARG A 356 -6.82 -19.95 -3.44
CA ARG A 356 -6.98 -19.69 -2.00
C ARG A 356 -8.02 -18.62 -1.68
N ASN A 357 -8.02 -17.51 -2.42
CA ASN A 357 -8.94 -16.40 -2.15
C ASN A 357 -10.40 -16.80 -2.40
N LEU A 358 -10.64 -17.60 -3.44
CA LEU A 358 -11.95 -18.18 -3.69
C LEU A 358 -12.35 -19.17 -2.59
N LEU A 359 -11.43 -20.05 -2.20
CA LEU A 359 -11.67 -21.05 -1.17
C LEU A 359 -11.98 -20.40 0.17
N VAL A 360 -11.18 -19.44 0.61
CA VAL A 360 -11.41 -18.70 1.87
C VAL A 360 -12.73 -17.95 1.81
N ALA A 361 -13.04 -17.26 0.71
CA ALA A 361 -14.34 -16.58 0.58
C ALA A 361 -15.52 -17.55 0.73
N MET A 362 -15.46 -18.74 0.11
CA MET A 362 -16.53 -19.74 0.24
C MET A 362 -16.58 -20.39 1.63
N LEU A 363 -15.42 -20.64 2.25
CA LEU A 363 -15.34 -21.27 3.57
C LEU A 363 -15.85 -20.34 4.66
N ASP A 364 -15.32 -19.12 4.69
CA ASP A 364 -15.52 -18.18 5.80
C ASP A 364 -16.71 -17.26 5.57
N GLY A 365 -17.12 -17.09 4.30
CA GLY A 365 -18.11 -16.09 3.91
C GLY A 365 -17.49 -14.71 3.75
N ILE A 366 -18.35 -13.74 3.49
CA ILE A 366 -17.97 -12.33 3.37
C ILE A 366 -19.00 -11.51 4.15
N ASP A 367 -18.53 -10.70 5.09
CA ASP A 367 -19.39 -9.79 5.86
C ASP A 367 -20.09 -8.75 4.96
N GLU A 368 -21.16 -8.14 5.46
CA GLU A 368 -21.84 -7.04 4.78
C GLU A 368 -20.84 -5.90 4.48
N GLN A 369 -20.88 -5.38 3.25
CA GLN A 369 -20.00 -4.30 2.80
C GLN A 369 -20.80 -3.08 2.40
N LYS A 370 -20.43 -1.92 2.94
CA LYS A 370 -21.03 -0.63 2.63
C LYS A 370 -20.02 0.23 1.89
N PHE A 371 -20.41 0.64 0.69
CA PHE A 371 -19.59 1.39 -0.23
C PHE A 371 -20.10 2.83 -0.36
N ALA A 372 -19.38 3.65 -1.13
CA ALA A 372 -19.78 5.04 -1.34
C ALA A 372 -21.18 5.15 -1.94
N GLY A 373 -21.97 6.13 -1.48
CA GLY A 373 -23.33 6.37 -1.97
C GLY A 373 -24.33 5.33 -1.46
N PHE A 374 -25.03 4.67 -2.38
CA PHE A 374 -26.03 3.62 -2.09
C PHE A 374 -25.54 2.22 -2.45
N GLU A 375 -24.26 2.09 -2.80
CA GLU A 375 -23.68 0.79 -3.13
C GLU A 375 -23.45 -0.02 -1.86
N ASN A 376 -23.89 -1.27 -1.88
CA ASN A 376 -23.69 -2.22 -0.80
C ASN A 376 -23.65 -3.64 -1.35
N LEU A 377 -23.02 -4.56 -0.62
CA LEU A 377 -23.11 -5.99 -0.88
C LEU A 377 -23.63 -6.68 0.37
N GLN A 378 -24.59 -7.58 0.15
CA GLN A 378 -25.18 -8.37 1.22
C GLN A 378 -24.15 -9.37 1.76
N PRO A 379 -24.27 -9.79 3.03
CA PRO A 379 -23.38 -10.80 3.57
C PRO A 379 -23.49 -12.10 2.76
N MET A 380 -22.35 -12.66 2.38
CA MET A 380 -22.25 -13.97 1.77
C MET A 380 -21.99 -14.99 2.89
N PRO A 381 -22.84 -16.01 3.08
CA PRO A 381 -22.62 -17.00 4.13
C PRO A 381 -21.36 -17.82 3.85
N GLY A 382 -20.67 -18.22 4.92
CA GLY A 382 -19.60 -19.22 4.86
C GLY A 382 -20.17 -20.62 4.83
N PHE A 383 -19.54 -21.49 4.03
CA PHE A 383 -20.00 -22.86 3.79
C PHE A 383 -19.11 -23.92 4.46
N ALA A 384 -18.16 -23.52 5.31
CA ALA A 384 -17.27 -24.47 6.00
C ALA A 384 -18.06 -25.55 6.76
N HIS A 385 -19.18 -25.26 7.41
CA HIS A 385 -19.90 -26.26 8.20
C HIS A 385 -21.03 -26.96 7.45
N THR A 386 -21.31 -26.56 6.21
CA THR A 386 -22.47 -27.04 5.44
C THR A 386 -22.07 -27.87 4.22
N LEU A 387 -20.90 -27.60 3.63
CA LEU A 387 -20.40 -28.33 2.47
C LEU A 387 -19.13 -29.12 2.83
N SER A 388 -19.05 -30.33 2.27
CA SER A 388 -17.85 -31.17 2.33
C SER A 388 -16.69 -30.58 1.50
N ASP A 389 -15.49 -31.10 1.72
CA ASP A 389 -14.31 -30.74 0.92
C ASP A 389 -14.47 -31.09 -0.56
N ASP A 390 -15.13 -32.21 -0.85
CA ASP A 390 -15.43 -32.64 -2.22
C ASP A 390 -16.38 -31.67 -2.92
N GLU A 391 -17.48 -31.29 -2.26
CA GLU A 391 -18.46 -30.35 -2.81
C GLU A 391 -17.86 -28.96 -3.05
N LEU A 392 -17.04 -28.45 -2.12
CA LEU A 392 -16.35 -27.17 -2.27
C LEU A 392 -15.29 -27.21 -3.37
N ALA A 393 -14.55 -28.32 -3.52
CA ALA A 393 -13.61 -28.48 -4.62
C ALA A 393 -14.33 -28.51 -5.97
N GLN A 394 -15.44 -29.25 -6.08
CA GLN A 394 -16.28 -29.29 -7.28
C GLN A 394 -16.85 -27.91 -7.61
N LEU A 395 -17.37 -27.19 -6.62
CA LEU A 395 -17.87 -25.83 -6.78
C LEU A 395 -16.76 -24.88 -7.26
N ALA A 396 -15.60 -24.88 -6.59
CA ALA A 396 -14.45 -24.05 -6.97
C ALA A 396 -14.04 -24.29 -8.43
N ASN A 397 -13.96 -25.55 -8.82
CA ASN A 397 -13.60 -25.96 -10.18
C ASN A 397 -14.62 -25.49 -11.22
N TYR A 398 -15.92 -25.63 -10.94
CA TYR A 398 -16.97 -25.12 -11.81
C TYR A 398 -16.87 -23.60 -11.99
N LEU A 399 -16.74 -22.83 -10.90
CA LEU A 399 -16.63 -21.37 -10.94
C LEU A 399 -15.41 -20.91 -11.74
N ARG A 400 -14.24 -21.50 -11.45
CA ARG A 400 -12.96 -21.16 -12.07
C ARG A 400 -12.92 -21.50 -13.56
N ALA A 401 -13.40 -22.68 -13.94
CA ALA A 401 -13.40 -23.10 -15.34
C ALA A 401 -14.44 -22.33 -16.17
N THR A 402 -15.65 -22.12 -15.62
CA THR A 402 -16.76 -21.49 -16.35
C THR A 402 -16.57 -19.99 -16.52
N TRP A 403 -16.13 -19.31 -15.46
CA TRP A 403 -16.13 -17.84 -15.40
C TRP A 403 -14.76 -17.20 -15.14
N GLY A 404 -13.80 -17.99 -14.65
CA GLY A 404 -12.43 -17.54 -14.37
C GLY A 404 -11.42 -17.81 -15.49
N GLY A 405 -11.73 -18.71 -16.41
CA GLY A 405 -10.77 -19.18 -17.42
C GLY A 405 -9.55 -19.87 -16.79
N GLN A 406 -9.75 -20.50 -15.62
CA GLN A 406 -8.72 -21.19 -14.86
C GLN A 406 -8.97 -22.71 -14.85
N PRO A 407 -7.92 -23.54 -14.84
CA PRO A 407 -8.09 -25.00 -14.79
C PRO A 407 -8.93 -25.48 -13.61
N ALA A 408 -9.70 -26.54 -13.85
CA ALA A 408 -10.50 -27.25 -12.85
C ALA A 408 -9.64 -28.22 -12.00
N SER A 409 -8.61 -27.69 -11.34
CA SER A 409 -7.58 -28.48 -10.65
C SER A 409 -7.63 -28.43 -9.12
N VAL A 410 -8.64 -27.79 -8.52
CA VAL A 410 -8.80 -27.72 -7.06
C VAL A 410 -9.17 -29.09 -6.53
N THR A 411 -8.45 -29.56 -5.51
CA THR A 411 -8.68 -30.85 -4.87
C THR A 411 -9.34 -30.68 -3.49
N PRO A 412 -9.98 -31.75 -2.95
CA PRO A 412 -10.51 -31.73 -1.58
C PRO A 412 -9.42 -31.47 -0.53
N ALA A 413 -8.18 -31.92 -0.78
CA ALA A 413 -7.05 -31.65 0.10
C ALA A 413 -6.69 -30.15 0.16
N ASP A 414 -6.81 -29.43 -0.96
CA ASP A 414 -6.60 -27.98 -1.00
C ASP A 414 -7.66 -27.25 -0.16
N VAL A 415 -8.92 -27.69 -0.23
CA VAL A 415 -10.01 -27.15 0.59
C VAL A 415 -9.74 -27.41 2.07
N LYS A 416 -9.40 -28.65 2.43
CA LYS A 416 -9.11 -29.05 3.80
C LYS A 416 -7.98 -28.23 4.42
N ALA A 417 -6.92 -27.97 3.65
CA ALA A 417 -5.79 -27.16 4.09
C ALA A 417 -6.16 -25.69 4.37
N MET A 418 -7.28 -25.21 3.82
CA MET A 418 -7.78 -23.85 4.01
C MET A 418 -8.82 -23.74 5.12
N ARG A 419 -9.25 -24.82 5.78
CA ARG A 419 -10.20 -24.74 6.91
C ARG A 419 -9.53 -24.25 8.19
N LEU A 420 -10.31 -23.57 9.04
CA LEU A 420 -9.93 -23.17 10.40
C LEU A 420 -10.11 -24.29 11.41
#